data_AF-A0A317PVN9-F1
#
_entry.id   AF-A0A317PVN9-F1
#
_cell.length_a   1.000
_cell.length_b   1.000
_cell.length_c   1.000
_cell.angle_alpha   90.00
_cell.angle_beta   90.00
_cell.angle_gamma   90.00
#
_symmetry.space_group_name_H-M   'P 1'
#
loop_
_entity.id
_entity.type
_entity.pdbx_description
1 polymer ?
#
loop_
_entity_poly.entity_id
_entity_poly.type
_entity_poly.pdbx_seq_one_letter_code
_entity_poly.pdbx_strand_id
1 'polypeptide(L)'
;MGTTNASTAKMVEFLERSSPGEINALRQRHQSEGRVLSSARELGSLNEAPMGKIAPAQRAAYIDLVSQSAKGLKTQAEVLINAIRQRMTLVNRTKMIGGVIATISGAIGALLVYLQVDQAGVALASALVAMLGGLATLFADYFEKAPSGIRIASAEEHGRFVEIRASLDRIERRIARDAIIVVSDQDLLEMVSIMDDYSDRVVRLSFA
;
A
#
# COMPACT_ATOMS: atom_id res chain seq x y z
N MET A 1 11.93 -2.85 26.34
CA MET A 1 10.69 -3.51 25.86
C MET A 1 9.71 -2.40 25.55
N GLY A 2 9.46 -2.14 24.27
CA GLY A 2 8.50 -1.10 23.87
C GLY A 2 7.08 -1.58 24.16
N THR A 3 6.28 -0.76 24.84
CA THR A 3 4.85 -0.98 25.04
C THR A 3 4.14 -0.73 23.72
N THR A 4 3.81 -1.80 22.99
CA THR A 4 2.98 -1.71 21.79
C THR A 4 1.55 -1.44 22.24
N ASN A 5 1.13 -0.17 22.18
CA ASN A 5 -0.26 0.20 22.40
C ASN A 5 -1.08 -0.21 21.17
N ALA A 6 -1.92 -1.23 21.30
CA ALA A 6 -2.79 -1.70 20.22
C ALA A 6 -3.93 -0.70 19.98
N SER A 7 -3.78 0.14 18.97
CA SER A 7 -4.84 1.01 18.44
C SER A 7 -5.69 0.23 17.44
N THR A 8 -7.01 0.46 17.42
CA THR A 8 -7.94 -0.05 16.40
C THR A 8 -8.45 1.05 15.46
N ALA A 9 -8.04 2.30 15.70
CA ALA A 9 -8.64 3.47 15.06
C ALA A 9 -8.47 3.47 13.54
N LYS A 10 -7.32 2.99 13.03
CA LYS A 10 -7.04 2.93 11.59
C LYS A 10 -7.74 1.76 10.93
N MET A 11 -7.89 0.64 11.62
CA MET A 11 -8.72 -0.47 11.17
C MET A 11 -10.19 -0.06 11.01
N VAL A 12 -10.72 0.66 12.01
CA VAL A 12 -12.09 1.18 11.97
C VAL A 12 -12.23 2.24 10.86
N GLU A 13 -11.31 3.20 10.77
CA GLU A 13 -11.30 4.21 9.70
C GLU A 13 -11.26 3.55 8.31
N PHE A 14 -10.45 2.50 8.16
CA PHE A 14 -10.38 1.73 6.92
C PHE A 14 -11.74 1.10 6.58
N LEU A 15 -12.40 0.41 7.53
CA LEU A 15 -13.70 -0.20 7.28
C LEU A 15 -14.81 0.84 7.04
N GLU A 16 -14.76 2.00 7.69
CA GLU A 16 -15.69 3.11 7.43
C GLU A 16 -15.60 3.59 5.99
N ARG A 17 -14.40 3.62 5.41
CA ARG A 17 -14.17 4.04 4.02
C ARG A 17 -14.42 2.91 3.01
N SER A 18 -14.04 1.68 3.31
CA SER A 18 -14.10 0.56 2.36
C SER A 18 -15.41 -0.23 2.41
N SER A 19 -15.97 -0.40 3.60
CA SER A 19 -17.07 -1.34 3.88
C SER A 19 -18.01 -0.81 4.98
N PRO A 20 -18.71 0.33 4.76
CA PRO A 20 -19.51 0.98 5.80
C PRO A 20 -20.63 0.07 6.36
N GLY A 21 -21.18 -0.83 5.55
CA GLY A 21 -22.16 -1.81 6.00
C GLY A 21 -21.61 -2.82 7.01
N GLU A 22 -20.35 -3.25 6.83
CA GLU A 22 -19.71 -4.24 7.70
C GLU A 22 -19.39 -3.66 9.07
N ILE A 23 -18.83 -2.43 9.13
CA ILE A 23 -18.56 -1.78 10.42
C ILE A 23 -19.84 -1.45 11.18
N ASN A 24 -20.92 -1.09 10.48
CA ASN A 24 -22.22 -0.88 11.12
C ASN A 24 -22.81 -2.19 11.66
N ALA A 25 -22.68 -3.30 10.92
CA ALA A 25 -23.10 -4.62 11.41
C ALA A 25 -22.27 -5.05 12.64
N LEU A 26 -20.97 -4.76 12.67
CA LEU A 26 -20.11 -5.00 13.83
C LEU A 26 -20.55 -4.18 15.05
N ARG A 27 -20.82 -2.88 14.86
CA ARG A 27 -21.31 -1.99 15.92
C ARG A 27 -22.66 -2.43 16.48
N GLN A 28 -23.55 -2.93 15.62
CA GLN A 28 -24.84 -3.48 16.06
C GLN A 28 -24.72 -4.79 16.83
N ARG A 29 -23.74 -5.63 16.49
CA ARG A 29 -23.48 -6.91 17.17
C ARG A 29 -22.77 -6.72 18.52
N HIS A 30 -21.87 -5.75 18.61
CA HIS A 30 -21.01 -5.50 19.77
C HIS A 30 -21.29 -4.11 20.37
N GLN A 31 -22.55 -3.81 20.69
CA GLN A 31 -22.99 -2.48 21.13
C GLN A 31 -22.30 -2.00 22.43
N SER A 32 -21.95 -2.93 23.32
CA SER A 32 -21.24 -2.63 24.58
C SER A 32 -19.77 -2.26 24.38
N GLU A 33 -19.18 -2.60 23.23
CA GLU A 33 -17.74 -2.46 22.96
C GLU A 33 -17.43 -1.28 22.04
N GLY A 34 -18.23 -0.21 22.13
CA GLY A 34 -18.11 0.98 21.28
C GLY A 34 -16.70 1.60 21.24
N ARG A 35 -15.90 1.43 22.29
CA ARG A 35 -14.49 1.89 22.34
C ARG A 35 -13.59 1.15 21.34
N VAL A 36 -13.77 -0.16 21.17
CA VAL A 36 -12.97 -0.98 20.24
C VAL A 36 -13.33 -0.65 18.79
N LEU A 37 -14.58 -0.27 18.54
CA LEU A 37 -15.17 -0.05 17.21
C LEU A 37 -15.33 1.45 16.85
N SER A 38 -14.60 2.33 17.54
CA SER A 38 -14.58 3.76 17.31
C SER A 38 -13.30 4.19 16.58
N SER A 39 -13.44 5.03 15.56
CA SER A 39 -12.31 5.70 14.89
C SER A 39 -11.89 6.99 15.62
N ALA A 40 -12.70 7.47 16.56
CA ALA A 40 -12.36 8.64 17.35
C ALA A 40 -11.22 8.31 18.32
N ARG A 41 -10.06 8.95 18.14
CA ARG A 41 -9.06 9.07 19.20
C ARG A 41 -9.69 9.90 20.33
N GLU A 42 -10.33 9.24 21.29
CA GLU A 42 -10.78 9.93 22.51
C GLU A 42 -9.54 10.58 23.14
N LEU A 43 -9.48 11.92 23.10
CA LEU A 43 -8.45 12.74 23.74
C LEU A 43 -8.60 12.60 25.26
N GLY A 44 -8.09 11.51 25.81
CA GLY A 44 -8.16 11.21 27.24
C GLY A 44 -7.82 9.76 27.55
N SER A 45 -6.53 9.46 27.75
CA SER A 45 -5.93 8.37 28.54
C SER A 45 -6.59 6.97 28.65
N LEU A 46 -7.40 6.48 27.70
CA LEU A 46 -8.18 5.24 27.90
C LEU A 46 -8.29 4.28 26.68
N ASN A 47 -7.56 4.50 25.59
CA ASN A 47 -7.46 3.51 24.49
C ASN A 47 -6.29 2.54 24.64
N GLU A 48 -5.59 2.59 25.77
CA GLU A 48 -4.59 1.60 26.13
C GLU A 48 -5.32 0.48 26.87
N ALA A 49 -5.59 -0.64 26.20
CA ALA A 49 -5.88 -1.86 26.94
C ALA A 49 -4.61 -2.17 27.74
N PRO A 50 -4.62 -2.07 29.09
CA PRO A 50 -3.45 -2.45 29.87
C PRO A 50 -3.14 -3.92 29.54
N MET A 51 -1.86 -4.28 29.39
CA MET A 51 -1.47 -5.69 29.20
C MET A 51 -2.12 -6.53 30.31
N GLY A 52 -3.18 -7.23 29.95
CA GLY A 52 -4.15 -7.80 30.88
C GLY A 52 -5.21 -8.58 30.11
N LYS A 53 -5.90 -9.48 30.82
CA LYS A 53 -6.93 -10.35 30.22
C LYS A 53 -7.99 -9.49 29.54
N ILE A 54 -8.21 -9.76 28.26
CA ILE A 54 -9.28 -9.11 27.49
C ILE A 54 -10.61 -9.69 28.01
N ALA A 55 -11.60 -8.83 28.27
CA ALA A 55 -12.92 -9.33 28.65
C ALA A 55 -13.49 -10.20 27.52
N PRO A 56 -14.23 -11.30 27.80
CA PRO A 56 -14.71 -12.20 26.75
C PRO A 56 -15.50 -11.51 25.63
N ALA A 57 -16.31 -10.49 25.97
CA ALA A 57 -17.06 -9.69 25.00
C ALA A 57 -16.14 -8.83 24.10
N GLN A 58 -15.12 -8.20 24.68
CA GLN A 58 -14.09 -7.45 23.95
C GLN A 58 -13.29 -8.34 23.02
N ARG A 59 -12.96 -9.56 23.47
CA ARG A 59 -12.22 -10.54 22.66
C ARG A 59 -12.99 -10.91 21.40
N ALA A 60 -14.30 -11.14 21.53
CA ALA A 60 -15.17 -11.40 20.38
C ALA A 60 -15.21 -10.22 19.40
N ALA A 61 -15.28 -8.98 19.92
CA ALA A 61 -15.24 -7.78 19.09
C ALA A 61 -13.90 -7.61 18.36
N TYR A 62 -12.76 -7.86 19.03
CA TYR A 62 -11.44 -7.84 18.39
C TYR A 62 -11.32 -8.89 17.30
N ILE A 63 -11.74 -10.13 17.56
CA ILE A 63 -11.70 -11.21 16.55
C ILE A 63 -12.53 -10.86 15.32
N ASP A 64 -13.75 -10.37 15.53
CA ASP A 64 -14.63 -9.98 14.43
C ASP A 64 -14.05 -8.79 13.64
N LEU A 65 -13.52 -7.79 14.33
CA LEU A 65 -12.86 -6.63 13.71
C LEU A 65 -11.66 -7.06 12.86
N VAL A 66 -10.76 -7.86 13.43
CA VAL A 66 -9.55 -8.36 12.77
C VAL A 66 -9.92 -9.27 11.59
N SER A 67 -10.95 -10.11 11.72
CA SER A 67 -11.47 -10.94 10.62
C SER A 67 -11.99 -10.12 9.44
N GLN A 68 -12.83 -9.10 9.70
CA GLN A 68 -13.40 -8.27 8.63
C GLN A 68 -12.36 -7.35 8.00
N SER A 69 -11.52 -6.70 8.82
CA SER A 69 -10.42 -5.88 8.32
C SER A 69 -9.44 -6.71 7.50
N ALA A 70 -9.16 -7.97 7.85
CA ALA A 70 -8.20 -8.79 7.10
C ALA A 70 -8.69 -9.07 5.68
N LYS A 71 -9.98 -9.39 5.52
CA LYS A 71 -10.61 -9.60 4.20
C LYS A 71 -10.60 -8.35 3.35
N GLY A 72 -10.98 -7.21 3.93
CA GLY A 72 -10.97 -5.93 3.23
C GLY A 72 -9.56 -5.50 2.83
N LEU A 73 -8.61 -5.56 3.77
CA LEU A 73 -7.21 -5.18 3.54
C LEU A 73 -6.54 -6.08 2.51
N LYS A 74 -6.83 -7.38 2.50
CA LYS A 74 -6.30 -8.31 1.50
C LYS A 74 -6.75 -7.93 0.10
N THR A 75 -8.05 -7.66 -0.06
CA THR A 75 -8.62 -7.22 -1.34
C THR A 75 -7.95 -5.92 -1.82
N GLN A 76 -7.82 -4.93 -0.93
CA GLN A 76 -7.19 -3.65 -1.28
C GLN A 76 -5.68 -3.78 -1.53
N ALA A 77 -4.98 -4.63 -0.79
CA ALA A 77 -3.58 -4.93 -1.03
C ALA A 77 -3.38 -5.58 -2.40
N GLU A 78 -4.24 -6.49 -2.83
CA GLU A 78 -4.19 -7.09 -4.17
C GLU A 78 -4.43 -6.06 -5.29
N VAL A 79 -5.40 -5.17 -5.10
CA VAL A 79 -5.64 -4.04 -6.02
C VAL A 79 -4.39 -3.16 -6.12
N LEU A 80 -3.78 -2.80 -4.98
CA LEU A 80 -2.56 -2.00 -4.94
C LEU A 80 -1.37 -2.72 -5.59
N ILE A 81 -1.16 -4.02 -5.33
CA ILE A 81 -0.10 -4.82 -5.95
C ILE A 81 -0.25 -4.80 -7.48
N ASN A 82 -1.47 -5.02 -7.98
CA ASN A 82 -1.74 -5.01 -9.41
C ASN A 82 -1.51 -3.61 -10.02
N ALA A 83 -1.96 -2.55 -9.33
CA ALA A 83 -1.75 -1.17 -9.75
C ALA A 83 -0.26 -0.80 -9.79
N ILE A 84 0.52 -1.16 -8.76
CA ILE A 84 1.97 -0.96 -8.70
C ILE A 84 2.64 -1.68 -9.86
N ARG A 85 2.30 -2.95 -10.08
CA ARG A 85 2.88 -3.76 -11.17
C ARG A 85 2.60 -3.17 -12.55
N GLN A 86 1.38 -2.70 -12.79
CA GLN A 86 1.01 -2.03 -14.03
C GLN A 86 1.82 -0.74 -14.23
N ARG A 87 1.93 0.10 -13.19
CA ARG A 87 2.73 1.34 -13.25
C ARG A 87 4.21 1.06 -13.47
N MET A 88 4.80 0.11 -12.77
CA MET A 88 6.19 -0.30 -13.00
C MET A 88 6.43 -0.79 -14.43
N THR A 89 5.47 -1.54 -14.99
CA THR A 89 5.56 -2.00 -16.39
C THR A 89 5.54 -0.83 -17.37
N LEU A 90 4.69 0.18 -17.12
CA LEU A 90 4.65 1.40 -17.91
C LEU A 90 5.96 2.19 -17.79
N VAL A 91 6.45 2.41 -16.57
CA VAL A 91 7.74 3.10 -16.32
C VAL A 91 8.88 2.39 -17.06
N ASN A 92 8.97 1.06 -16.96
CA ASN A 92 10.00 0.29 -17.64
C ASN A 92 9.87 0.37 -19.16
N ARG A 93 8.66 0.32 -19.71
CA ARG A 93 8.43 0.51 -21.16
C ARG A 93 8.84 1.91 -21.61
N THR A 94 8.50 2.95 -20.87
CA THR A 94 8.88 4.34 -21.19
C THR A 94 10.39 4.54 -21.12
N LYS A 95 11.06 4.00 -20.08
CA LYS A 95 12.52 4.03 -19.95
C LYS A 95 13.19 3.25 -21.10
N MET A 96 12.64 2.08 -21.47
CA MET A 96 13.14 1.29 -22.61
C MET A 96 12.99 2.04 -23.94
N ILE A 97 11.83 2.64 -24.21
CA ILE A 97 11.60 3.44 -25.42
C ILE A 97 12.57 4.64 -25.45
N GLY A 98 12.74 5.35 -24.33
CA GLY A 98 13.72 6.43 -24.20
C GLY A 98 15.14 5.95 -24.50
N GLY A 99 15.54 4.79 -23.97
CA GLY A 99 16.84 4.18 -24.24
C GLY A 99 17.03 3.76 -25.70
N VAL A 100 15.99 3.20 -26.34
CA VAL A 100 16.02 2.85 -27.77
C VAL A 100 16.16 4.12 -28.63
N ILE A 101 15.39 5.17 -28.35
CA ILE A 101 15.48 6.46 -29.03
C ILE A 101 16.89 7.05 -28.89
N ALA A 102 17.47 7.01 -27.69
CA ALA A 102 18.82 7.49 -27.45
C ALA A 102 19.85 6.68 -28.25
N THR A 103 19.71 5.36 -28.29
CA THR A 103 20.63 4.45 -29.02
C THR A 103 20.55 4.67 -30.53
N ILE A 104 19.33 4.73 -31.09
CA ILE A 104 19.11 5.03 -32.52
C ILE A 104 19.73 6.37 -32.89
N SER A 105 19.74 7.32 -31.98
CA SER A 105 20.19 8.68 -32.27
C SER A 105 21.69 8.87 -32.17
N GLY A 106 22.35 8.12 -31.29
CA GLY A 106 23.80 7.93 -31.38
C GLY A 106 24.19 7.32 -32.73
N ALA A 107 23.42 6.33 -33.22
CA ALA A 107 23.68 5.70 -34.51
C ALA A 107 23.42 6.64 -35.71
N ILE A 108 22.31 7.40 -35.70
CA ILE A 108 22.01 8.42 -36.72
C ILE A 108 23.06 9.53 -36.70
N GLY A 109 23.46 10.01 -35.51
CA GLY A 109 24.53 11.00 -35.38
C GLY A 109 25.84 10.51 -35.98
N ALA A 110 26.25 9.27 -35.68
CA ALA A 110 27.43 8.65 -36.26
C ALA A 110 27.31 8.48 -37.79
N LEU A 111 26.14 8.11 -38.30
CA LEU A 111 25.88 7.97 -39.74
C LEU A 111 25.95 9.33 -40.46
N LEU A 112 25.36 10.38 -39.89
CA LEU A 112 25.37 11.72 -40.49
C LEU A 112 26.80 12.32 -40.51
N VAL A 113 27.60 12.06 -39.47
CA VAL A 113 29.02 12.41 -39.45
C VAL A 113 29.80 11.64 -40.53
N TYR A 114 29.52 10.34 -40.70
CA TYR A 114 30.14 9.52 -41.75
C TYR A 114 29.78 10.02 -43.16
N LEU A 115 28.54 10.45 -43.39
CA LEU A 115 28.05 10.98 -44.67
C LEU A 115 28.50 12.44 -44.95
N GLN A 116 29.32 13.04 -44.07
CA GLN A 116 29.80 14.42 -44.17
C GLN A 116 28.66 15.46 -44.30
N VAL A 117 27.53 15.21 -43.65
CA VAL A 117 26.44 16.19 -43.56
C VAL A 117 26.90 17.39 -42.74
N ASP A 118 26.49 18.59 -43.14
CA ASP A 118 26.89 19.84 -42.51
C ASP A 118 26.64 19.82 -40.99
N GLN A 119 27.59 20.37 -40.22
CA GLN A 119 27.62 20.24 -38.75
C GLN A 119 26.37 20.83 -38.09
N ALA A 120 25.78 21.87 -38.69
CA ALA A 120 24.53 22.49 -38.21
C ALA A 120 23.34 21.51 -38.28
N GLY A 121 23.26 20.68 -39.33
CA GLY A 121 22.20 19.67 -39.48
C GLY A 121 22.34 18.52 -38.49
N VAL A 122 23.58 18.09 -38.22
CA VAL A 122 23.88 17.05 -37.21
C VAL A 122 23.57 17.56 -35.80
N ALA A 123 23.92 18.80 -35.49
CA ALA A 123 23.63 19.44 -34.20
C ALA A 123 22.11 19.58 -33.96
N LEU A 124 21.34 19.99 -34.98
CA LEU A 124 19.89 20.08 -34.87
C LEU A 124 19.23 18.70 -34.65
N ALA A 125 19.63 17.70 -35.43
CA ALA A 125 19.09 16.35 -35.32
C ALA A 125 19.39 15.72 -33.95
N SER A 126 20.63 15.86 -33.47
CA SER A 126 21.01 15.36 -32.14
C SER A 126 20.29 16.09 -31.00
N ALA A 127 20.08 17.40 -31.09
CA ALA A 127 19.33 18.17 -30.10
C ALA A 127 17.85 17.77 -30.02
N LEU A 128 17.20 17.55 -31.17
CA LEU A 128 15.80 17.09 -31.22
C LEU A 128 15.62 15.73 -30.56
N VAL A 129 16.57 14.81 -30.76
CA VAL A 129 16.46 13.51 -30.10
C VAL A 129 16.82 13.60 -28.61
N ALA A 130 17.84 14.38 -28.24
CA ALA A 130 18.14 14.60 -26.82
C ALA A 130 16.90 15.14 -26.08
N MET A 131 16.13 16.04 -26.71
CA MET A 131 14.85 16.53 -26.18
C MET A 131 13.80 15.41 -26.03
N LEU A 132 13.66 14.51 -27.01
CA LEU A 132 12.76 13.35 -26.92
C LEU A 132 13.17 12.38 -25.80
N GLY A 133 14.48 12.14 -25.61
CA GLY A 133 15.01 11.35 -24.50
C GLY A 133 14.72 12.00 -23.13
N GLY A 134 14.90 13.32 -23.04
CA GLY A 134 14.56 14.11 -21.85
C GLY A 134 13.06 14.04 -21.52
N LEU A 135 12.19 14.20 -22.52
CA LEU A 135 10.74 14.05 -22.37
C LEU A 135 10.37 12.63 -21.90
N ALA A 136 10.94 11.58 -22.49
CA ALA A 136 10.70 10.20 -22.05
C ALA A 136 11.08 9.98 -20.59
N THR A 137 12.15 10.62 -20.12
CA THR A 137 12.59 10.55 -18.71
C THR A 137 11.60 11.28 -17.79
N LEU A 138 11.15 12.49 -18.18
CA LEU A 138 10.14 13.24 -17.43
C LEU A 138 8.79 12.49 -17.35
N PHE A 139 8.37 11.85 -18.44
CA PHE A 139 7.18 10.99 -18.43
C PHE A 139 7.36 9.77 -17.53
N ALA A 140 8.53 9.13 -17.55
CA ALA A 140 8.82 8.01 -16.66
C ALA A 140 8.75 8.42 -15.18
N ASP A 141 9.30 9.60 -14.82
CA ASP A 141 9.23 10.15 -13.47
C ASP A 141 7.81 10.51 -13.04
N TYR A 142 6.97 10.97 -13.98
CA TYR A 142 5.55 11.23 -13.73
C TYR A 142 4.78 9.93 -13.44
N PHE A 143 5.03 8.86 -14.22
CA PHE A 143 4.40 7.55 -14.00
C PHE A 143 4.90 6.83 -12.75
N GLU A 144 6.03 7.25 -12.18
CA GLU A 144 6.59 6.66 -10.95
C GLU A 144 5.81 7.07 -9.68
N LYS A 145 5.01 8.15 -9.77
CA LYS A 145 4.25 8.72 -8.65
C LYS A 145 2.81 8.20 -8.57
N ALA A 146 2.30 8.08 -7.36
CA ALA A 146 0.90 7.90 -6.98
C ALA A 146 0.02 9.07 -7.42
N PRO A 147 -1.32 8.90 -7.44
CA PRO A 147 -2.24 10.05 -7.43
C PRO A 147 -1.97 11.01 -6.27
N SER A 148 -1.57 10.48 -5.10
CA SER A 148 -1.17 11.25 -3.92
C SER A 148 0.23 11.89 -4.03
N GLY A 149 0.95 11.72 -5.14
CA GLY A 149 2.30 12.26 -5.37
C GLY A 149 3.45 11.47 -4.73
N ILE A 150 3.14 10.45 -3.92
CA ILE A 150 4.13 9.55 -3.30
C ILE A 150 4.72 8.62 -4.37
N ARG A 151 6.04 8.35 -4.35
CA ARG A 151 6.61 7.34 -5.26
C ARG A 151 6.07 5.95 -4.90
N ILE A 152 5.27 5.36 -5.79
CA ILE A 152 4.62 4.06 -5.59
C ILE A 152 5.23 3.00 -6.52
N ALA A 153 5.79 3.39 -7.65
CA ALA A 153 6.34 2.43 -8.62
C ALA A 153 7.78 2.03 -8.26
N SER A 154 7.98 1.40 -7.10
CA SER A 154 9.25 0.77 -6.73
C SER A 154 9.06 -0.72 -6.47
N ALA A 155 10.09 -1.51 -6.79
CA ALA A 155 10.11 -2.94 -6.47
C ALA A 155 10.02 -3.18 -4.95
N GLU A 156 10.50 -2.23 -4.15
CA GLU A 156 10.40 -2.26 -2.69
C GLU A 156 8.96 -2.14 -2.21
N GLU A 157 8.17 -1.18 -2.71
CA GLU A 157 6.77 -1.03 -2.33
C GLU A 157 5.95 -2.23 -2.80
N HIS A 158 6.21 -2.74 -4.01
CA HIS A 158 5.60 -3.99 -4.46
C HIS A 158 5.93 -5.17 -3.51
N GLY A 159 7.20 -5.33 -3.13
CA GLY A 159 7.63 -6.37 -2.18
C GLY A 159 6.94 -6.25 -0.82
N ARG A 160 6.88 -5.03 -0.27
CA ARG A 160 6.19 -4.73 0.99
C ARG A 160 4.72 -5.12 0.96
N PHE A 161 4.00 -4.82 -0.12
CA PHE A 161 2.59 -5.20 -0.22
C PHE A 161 2.38 -6.72 -0.37
N VAL A 162 3.30 -7.43 -1.03
CA VAL A 162 3.28 -8.89 -1.08
C VAL A 162 3.51 -9.49 0.32
N GLU A 163 4.44 -8.92 1.09
CA GLU A 163 4.66 -9.32 2.50
C GLU A 163 3.45 -9.02 3.39
N ILE A 164 2.83 -7.85 3.24
CA ILE A 164 1.59 -7.48 3.93
C ILE A 164 0.50 -8.51 3.63
N ARG A 165 0.29 -8.85 2.35
CA ARG A 165 -0.69 -9.87 1.95
C ARG A 165 -0.39 -11.23 2.60
N ALA A 166 0.86 -11.68 2.58
CA ALA A 166 1.24 -12.96 3.21
C ALA A 166 1.04 -12.93 4.75
N SER A 167 1.24 -11.78 5.39
CA SER A 167 0.99 -11.59 6.81
C SER A 167 -0.50 -11.57 7.13
N LEU A 168 -1.33 -10.91 6.31
CA LEU A 168 -2.79 -10.93 6.42
C LEU A 168 -3.34 -12.35 6.27
N ASP A 169 -2.84 -13.14 5.31
CA ASP A 169 -3.21 -14.55 5.15
C ASP A 169 -2.86 -15.40 6.39
N ARG A 170 -1.73 -15.12 7.04
CA ARG A 170 -1.33 -15.80 8.28
C ARG A 170 -2.25 -15.43 9.45
N ILE A 171 -2.59 -14.15 9.59
CA ILE A 171 -3.51 -13.65 10.62
C ILE A 171 -4.91 -14.25 10.42
N GLU A 172 -5.44 -14.22 9.19
CA GLU A 172 -6.74 -14.79 8.84
C GLU A 172 -6.82 -16.28 9.21
N ARG A 173 -5.80 -17.08 8.84
CA ARG A 173 -5.73 -18.50 9.19
C ARG A 173 -5.57 -18.75 10.69
N ARG A 174 -4.95 -17.82 11.43
CA ARG A 174 -4.76 -17.95 12.87
C ARG A 174 -6.09 -17.69 13.60
N ILE A 175 -6.83 -16.68 13.18
CA ILE A 175 -8.16 -16.36 13.70
C ILE A 175 -9.19 -17.43 13.33
N ALA A 176 -9.17 -17.92 12.09
CA ALA A 176 -10.08 -19.00 11.68
C ALA A 176 -9.89 -20.28 12.51
N ARG A 177 -8.69 -20.47 13.08
CA ARG A 177 -8.36 -21.60 13.96
C ARG A 177 -8.61 -21.32 15.44
N ASP A 178 -9.05 -20.13 15.83
CA ASP A 178 -9.28 -19.75 17.22
C ASP A 178 -10.26 -20.68 17.94
N ALA A 179 -11.27 -21.18 17.21
CA ALA A 179 -12.24 -22.15 17.73
C ALA A 179 -11.63 -23.51 18.09
N ILE A 180 -10.45 -23.85 17.56
CA ILE A 180 -9.74 -25.12 17.77
C ILE A 180 -8.56 -24.91 18.72
N ILE A 181 -7.75 -23.87 18.45
CA ILE A 181 -6.58 -23.48 19.23
C ILE A 181 -6.76 -22.00 19.58
N VAL A 182 -7.15 -21.76 20.83
CA VAL A 182 -7.42 -20.41 21.35
C VAL A 182 -6.18 -19.54 21.19
N VAL A 183 -6.32 -18.46 20.44
CA VAL A 183 -5.32 -17.40 20.30
C VAL A 183 -5.20 -16.67 21.63
N SER A 184 -3.97 -16.54 22.13
CA SER A 184 -3.74 -15.82 23.38
C SER A 184 -4.13 -14.33 23.23
N ASP A 185 -4.56 -13.71 24.32
CA ASP A 185 -4.94 -12.30 24.33
C ASP A 185 -3.77 -11.41 23.85
N GLN A 186 -2.54 -11.76 24.22
CA GLN A 186 -1.34 -11.05 23.78
C GLN A 186 -1.13 -11.17 22.27
N ASP A 187 -1.27 -12.37 21.71
CA ASP A 187 -1.19 -12.58 20.26
C ASP A 187 -2.29 -11.82 19.52
N LEU A 188 -3.50 -11.76 20.08
CA LEU A 188 -4.61 -11.05 19.49
C LEU A 188 -4.33 -9.53 19.43
N LEU A 189 -3.80 -8.95 20.51
CA LEU A 189 -3.40 -7.54 20.55
C LEU A 189 -2.25 -7.24 19.59
N GLU A 190 -1.29 -8.15 19.45
CA GLU A 190 -0.21 -8.02 18.46
C GLU A 190 -0.77 -8.03 17.04
N MET A 191 -1.70 -8.95 16.73
CA MET A 191 -2.37 -8.98 15.43
C MET A 191 -3.16 -7.70 15.15
N VAL A 192 -3.88 -7.16 16.14
CA VAL A 192 -4.57 -5.88 16.04
C VAL A 192 -3.59 -4.76 15.71
N SER A 193 -2.48 -4.65 16.45
CA SER A 193 -1.47 -3.61 16.22
C SER A 193 -0.86 -3.69 14.82
N ILE A 194 -0.51 -4.90 14.36
CA ILE A 194 0.04 -5.13 13.01
C ILE A 194 -0.99 -4.72 11.95
N MET A 195 -2.27 -5.03 12.18
CA MET A 195 -3.33 -4.69 11.25
C MET A 195 -3.66 -3.22 11.21
N ASP A 196 -3.60 -2.50 12.33
CA ASP A 196 -3.76 -1.04 12.37
C ASP A 196 -2.69 -0.33 11.55
N ASP A 197 -1.43 -0.80 11.65
CA ASP A 197 -0.32 -0.30 10.82
C ASP A 197 -0.54 -0.58 9.32
N TYR A 198 -1.04 -1.77 8.98
CA TYR A 198 -1.36 -2.11 7.59
C TYR A 198 -2.54 -1.29 7.06
N SER A 199 -3.56 -1.06 7.88
CA SER A 199 -4.68 -0.19 7.56
C SER A 199 -4.23 1.24 7.29
N ASP A 200 -3.35 1.83 8.11
CA ASP A 200 -2.83 3.18 7.86
C ASP A 200 -2.09 3.26 6.52
N ARG A 201 -1.26 2.27 6.20
CA ARG A 201 -0.54 2.21 4.91
C ARG A 201 -1.48 2.11 3.72
N VAL A 202 -2.47 1.21 3.79
CA VAL A 202 -3.47 1.06 2.72
C VAL A 202 -4.28 2.35 2.57
N VAL A 203 -4.72 2.97 3.67
CA VAL A 203 -5.51 4.21 3.63
C VAL A 203 -4.73 5.35 2.98
N ARG A 204 -3.45 5.53 3.34
CA ARG A 204 -2.58 6.57 2.75
C ARG A 204 -2.33 6.40 1.26
N LEU A 205 -2.44 5.18 0.73
CA LEU A 205 -2.09 4.90 -0.66
C LEU A 205 -3.32 4.72 -1.56
N SER A 206 -4.45 4.27 -1.01
CA SER A 206 -5.70 4.07 -1.74
C SER A 206 -6.69 5.23 -1.65
N PHE A 207 -6.67 6.02 -0.58
CA PHE A 207 -7.69 7.05 -0.29
C PHE A 207 -7.13 8.46 -0.03
N ALA A 208 -5.87 8.71 -0.43
CA ALA A 208 -5.24 10.03 -0.41
C ALA A 208 -5.20 10.62 -1.82
#